data_AF-A0A965RAH7-F1
#
_entry.id   AF-A0A965RAH7-F1
#
_cell.length_a   1.000
_cell.length_b   1.000
_cell.length_c   1.000
_cell.angle_alpha   90.00
_cell.angle_beta   90.00
_cell.angle_gamma   90.00
#
_symmetry.space_group_name_H-M   'P 1'
#
loop_
_entity.id
_entity.type
_entity.pdbx_description
1 polymer ?
#
loop_
_entity_poly.entity_id
_entity_poly.type
_entity_poly.pdbx_seq_one_letter_code
_entity_poly.pdbx_strand_id
1 'polypeptide(L)'
;MSLFNVYPLNPIAITKALGSRVWDDKGQEYLDMYGGHAVISIGHTQSHWVKRIEDQLHQIAFYSNSVIMPIQEELAKAINDISGKKDFQLFLCNSGAEANENALKLASFHTGRKKIIAFKKSFHGRTSLAVAATDNPSIVAPVNETDNIIFLPLNDIAALEACFKQNE
;
A
#
# COMPACT_ATOMS: atom_id res chain seq x y z
N MET A 1 -17.76 9.30 -23.23
CA MET A 1 -16.76 9.56 -22.19
C MET A 1 -15.75 8.42 -22.24
N SER A 2 -14.45 8.71 -22.41
CA SER A 2 -13.39 7.70 -22.37
C SER A 2 -12.77 7.64 -20.97
N LEU A 3 -12.37 6.44 -20.54
CA LEU A 3 -11.60 6.29 -19.31
C LEU A 3 -10.14 6.72 -19.56
N PHE A 4 -9.50 7.25 -18.53
CA PHE A 4 -8.07 7.56 -18.58
C PHE A 4 -7.27 6.26 -18.37
N ASN A 5 -6.42 5.92 -19.34
CA ASN A 5 -5.60 4.71 -19.27
C ASN A 5 -4.42 4.93 -18.32
N VAL A 6 -4.53 4.41 -17.11
CA VAL A 6 -3.45 4.44 -16.11
C VAL A 6 -2.32 3.45 -16.45
N TYR A 7 -2.66 2.37 -17.15
CA TYR A 7 -1.73 1.33 -17.63
C TYR A 7 -2.13 0.87 -19.04
N PRO A 8 -1.20 0.25 -19.81
CA PRO A 8 -1.57 -0.51 -20.99
C PRO A 8 -2.61 -1.58 -20.63
N LEU A 9 -3.69 -1.65 -21.40
CA LEU A 9 -4.76 -2.60 -21.17
C LEU A 9 -4.61 -3.80 -22.12
N ASN A 10 -4.74 -5.01 -21.58
CA ASN A 10 -5.02 -6.19 -22.38
C ASN A 10 -6.53 -6.24 -22.65
N PRO A 11 -6.98 -6.53 -23.88
CA PRO A 11 -8.41 -6.57 -24.22
C PRO A 11 -9.09 -7.86 -23.71
N ILE A 12 -9.03 -8.08 -22.40
CA ILE A 12 -9.60 -9.23 -21.69
C ILE A 12 -10.58 -8.71 -20.64
N ALA A 13 -11.86 -9.02 -20.80
CA ALA A 13 -12.91 -8.58 -19.88
C ALA A 13 -13.20 -9.68 -18.85
N ILE A 14 -12.49 -9.67 -17.72
CA ILE A 14 -12.73 -10.61 -16.62
C ILE A 14 -14.09 -10.32 -15.96
N THR A 15 -14.98 -11.32 -15.91
CA THR A 15 -16.35 -11.20 -15.38
C THR A 15 -16.65 -12.11 -14.20
N LYS A 16 -15.80 -13.12 -13.94
CA LYS A 16 -15.96 -14.05 -12.81
C LYS A 16 -14.59 -14.46 -12.28
N ALA A 17 -14.51 -14.73 -10.98
CA ALA A 17 -13.29 -15.22 -10.34
C ALA A 17 -13.59 -16.12 -9.13
N LEU A 18 -12.74 -17.12 -8.90
CA LEU A 18 -12.83 -18.07 -7.80
C LEU A 18 -11.47 -18.72 -7.53
N GLY A 19 -11.00 -18.65 -6.29
CA GLY A 19 -9.68 -19.17 -5.92
C GLY A 19 -8.58 -18.48 -6.73
N SER A 20 -7.72 -19.25 -7.40
CA SER A 20 -6.67 -18.70 -8.27
C SER A 20 -7.08 -18.64 -9.75
N ARG A 21 -8.39 -18.64 -10.06
CA ARG A 21 -8.88 -18.67 -11.44
C ARG A 21 -9.81 -17.50 -11.73
N VAL A 22 -9.74 -17.02 -12.96
CA VAL A 22 -10.62 -15.97 -13.50
C VAL A 22 -11.21 -16.41 -14.84
N TRP A 23 -12.41 -15.93 -15.16
CA TRP A 23 -13.08 -16.18 -16.43
C TRP A 23 -13.43 -14.86 -17.10
N ASP A 24 -13.22 -14.79 -18.41
CA ASP A 24 -13.66 -13.64 -19.20
C ASP A 24 -15.14 -13.73 -19.63
N ASP A 25 -15.62 -12.68 -20.28
CA ASP A 25 -16.97 -12.54 -20.83
C ASP A 25 -17.33 -13.55 -21.93
N LYS A 26 -16.34 -14.29 -22.45
CA LYS A 26 -16.51 -15.39 -23.41
C LYS A 26 -16.43 -16.76 -22.73
N GLY A 27 -16.26 -16.80 -21.41
CA GLY A 27 -16.13 -18.01 -20.62
C GLY A 27 -14.75 -18.66 -20.66
N GLN A 28 -13.74 -18.00 -21.25
CA GLN A 28 -12.37 -18.51 -21.23
C GLN A 28 -11.81 -18.40 -19.81
N GLU A 29 -11.28 -19.51 -19.31
CA GLU A 29 -10.65 -19.59 -18.00
C GLU A 29 -9.15 -19.28 -18.07
N TYR A 30 -8.65 -18.58 -17.05
CA TYR A 30 -7.24 -18.28 -16.87
C TYR A 30 -6.80 -18.63 -15.44
N LEU A 31 -5.59 -19.16 -15.30
CA LEU A 31 -4.91 -19.24 -14.02
C LEU A 31 -4.30 -17.87 -13.69
N ASP A 32 -4.74 -17.28 -12.59
CA ASP A 32 -4.24 -15.97 -12.14
C ASP A 32 -2.96 -16.12 -11.32
N MET A 33 -1.82 -15.89 -11.99
CA MET A 33 -0.49 -15.82 -11.38
C MET A 33 -0.05 -14.38 -11.09
N TYR A 34 -0.96 -13.42 -11.22
CA TYR A 34 -0.71 -11.99 -11.07
C TYR A 34 -1.30 -11.42 -9.78
N GLY A 35 -2.51 -11.86 -9.42
CA GLY A 35 -3.20 -11.47 -8.18
C GLY A 35 -3.52 -9.98 -8.08
N GLY A 36 -3.53 -9.26 -9.22
CA GLY A 36 -3.81 -7.83 -9.28
C GLY A 36 -2.76 -6.98 -8.57
N HIS A 37 -1.49 -7.08 -8.96
CA HIS A 37 -0.35 -6.51 -8.20
C HIS A 37 -0.22 -7.12 -6.79
N ALA A 38 -0.36 -8.44 -6.70
CA ALA A 38 -0.24 -9.20 -5.43
C ALA A 38 -1.24 -8.78 -4.33
N VAL A 39 -2.41 -8.23 -4.68
CA VAL A 39 -3.45 -7.82 -3.73
C VAL A 39 -4.26 -9.02 -3.23
N ILE A 40 -4.69 -9.91 -4.13
CA ILE A 40 -5.60 -11.02 -3.81
C ILE A 40 -4.81 -12.22 -3.26
N SER A 41 -4.30 -12.10 -2.03
CA SER A 41 -3.42 -13.09 -1.41
C SER A 41 -4.13 -14.38 -0.95
N ILE A 42 -5.44 -14.33 -0.71
CA ILE A 42 -6.25 -15.47 -0.26
C ILE A 42 -7.10 -16.10 -1.38
N GLY A 43 -6.85 -15.70 -2.64
CA GLY A 43 -7.67 -16.07 -3.79
C GLY A 43 -8.97 -15.27 -3.90
N HIS A 44 -9.54 -15.30 -5.09
CA HIS A 44 -10.75 -14.58 -5.45
C HIS A 44 -11.99 -15.20 -4.79
N THR A 45 -12.90 -14.34 -4.33
CA THR A 45 -14.23 -14.74 -3.83
C THR A 45 -14.14 -15.81 -2.73
N GLN A 46 -13.13 -15.70 -1.86
CA GLN A 46 -12.92 -16.65 -0.76
C GLN A 46 -14.14 -16.62 0.17
N SER A 47 -14.78 -17.77 0.39
CA SER A 47 -16.13 -17.85 0.99
C SER A 47 -16.21 -17.32 2.42
N HIS A 48 -15.17 -17.52 3.23
CA HIS A 48 -15.10 -16.96 4.58
C HIS A 48 -15.01 -15.43 4.53
N TRP A 49 -14.13 -14.88 3.68
CA TRP A 49 -13.99 -13.44 3.50
C TRP A 49 -15.28 -12.78 2.99
N VAL A 50 -15.91 -13.34 1.96
CA VAL A 50 -17.20 -12.85 1.42
C VAL A 50 -18.25 -12.81 2.52
N LYS A 51 -18.43 -13.91 3.26
CA LYS A 51 -19.40 -13.97 4.35
C LYS A 51 -19.12 -12.91 5.42
N ARG A 52 -17.86 -12.72 5.83
CA ARG A 52 -17.49 -11.73 6.85
C ARG A 52 -17.78 -10.30 6.41
N ILE A 53 -17.56 -9.98 5.14
CA ILE A 53 -17.91 -8.67 4.57
C ILE A 53 -19.44 -8.49 4.55
N GLU A 54 -20.19 -9.47 4.05
CA GLU A 54 -21.67 -9.41 4.01
C GLU A 54 -22.27 -9.24 5.42
N ASP A 55 -21.83 -10.06 6.38
CA ASP A 55 -22.27 -9.98 7.79
C ASP A 55 -22.02 -8.57 8.37
N GLN A 56 -20.88 -7.95 8.04
CA GLN A 56 -20.53 -6.61 8.52
C GLN A 56 -21.37 -5.53 7.82
N LEU A 57 -21.58 -5.64 6.50
CA LEU A 57 -22.39 -4.68 5.74
C LEU A 57 -23.85 -4.64 6.22
N HIS A 58 -24.40 -5.77 6.66
CA HIS A 58 -25.74 -5.83 7.26
C HIS A 58 -25.84 -5.18 8.65
N GLN A 59 -24.70 -4.97 9.32
CA GLN A 59 -24.64 -4.29 10.62
C GLN A 59 -24.29 -2.81 10.45
N ILE A 60 -23.15 -2.52 9.83
CA ILE A 60 -22.65 -1.18 9.53
C ILE A 60 -21.53 -1.23 8.48
N ALA A 61 -21.69 -0.47 7.40
CA ALA A 61 -20.70 -0.40 6.32
C ALA A 61 -19.56 0.61 6.59
N PHE A 62 -19.86 1.74 7.24
CA PHE A 62 -18.88 2.78 7.54
C PHE A 62 -19.34 3.67 8.70
N TYR A 63 -18.37 4.10 9.50
CA TYR A 63 -18.48 5.25 10.40
C TYR A 63 -17.11 5.91 10.55
N SER A 64 -17.07 7.17 10.99
CA SER A 64 -15.81 7.89 11.19
C SER A 64 -15.02 7.37 12.40
N ASN A 65 -13.73 7.72 12.49
CA ASN A 65 -12.87 7.43 13.64
C ASN A 65 -13.22 8.25 14.91
N SER A 66 -14.38 8.93 14.95
CA SER A 66 -14.83 9.72 16.10
C SER A 66 -15.65 8.89 17.11
N VAL A 67 -15.74 7.57 16.91
CA VAL A 67 -16.43 6.62 17.80
C VAL A 67 -15.59 5.36 17.97
N ILE A 68 -15.98 4.54 18.94
CA ILE A 68 -15.36 3.24 19.19
C ILE A 68 -15.93 2.21 18.21
N MET A 69 -15.03 1.50 17.53
CA MET A 69 -15.36 0.43 16.60
C MET A 69 -14.70 -0.87 17.07
N PRO A 70 -15.43 -1.83 17.68
CA PRO A 70 -14.83 -3.05 18.26
C PRO A 70 -13.98 -3.87 17.28
N ILE A 71 -14.35 -3.89 15.99
CA ILE A 71 -13.59 -4.58 14.95
C ILE A 71 -12.16 -4.04 14.76
N GLN A 72 -11.90 -2.77 15.11
CA GLN A 72 -10.55 -2.20 15.09
C GLN A 72 -9.67 -2.81 16.18
N GLU A 73 -10.22 -3.06 17.37
CA GLU A 73 -9.51 -3.70 18.48
C GLU A 73 -9.25 -5.18 18.19
N GLU A 74 -10.23 -5.89 17.62
CA GLU A 74 -10.06 -7.27 17.16
C GLU A 74 -8.91 -7.38 16.14
N LEU A 75 -8.85 -6.48 15.17
CA LEU A 75 -7.77 -6.42 14.18
C LEU A 75 -6.42 -6.09 14.83
N ALA A 76 -6.36 -5.10 15.72
CA ALA A 76 -5.14 -4.74 16.42
C ALA A 76 -4.58 -5.92 17.23
N LYS A 77 -5.46 -6.66 17.92
CA LYS A 77 -5.09 -7.88 18.64
C LYS A 77 -4.54 -8.96 17.70
N ALA A 78 -5.22 -9.22 16.59
CA ALA A 78 -4.76 -10.22 15.61
C ALA A 78 -3.38 -9.86 15.03
N ILE A 79 -3.14 -8.58 14.72
CA ILE A 79 -1.84 -8.10 14.23
C ILE A 79 -0.76 -8.24 15.30
N ASN A 80 -1.05 -7.92 16.56
CA ASN A 80 -0.12 -8.11 17.67
C ASN A 80 0.30 -9.58 17.80
N ASP A 81 -0.69 -10.48 17.82
CA ASP A 81 -0.47 -11.92 17.99
C ASP A 81 0.37 -12.51 16.84
N ILE A 82 0.15 -12.06 15.59
CA ILE A 82 0.90 -12.54 14.40
C ILE A 82 2.28 -11.89 14.26
N SER A 83 2.39 -10.57 14.50
CA SER A 83 3.64 -9.83 14.30
C SER A 83 4.68 -10.06 15.39
N GLY A 84 4.25 -10.52 16.58
CA GLY A 84 5.09 -10.65 17.76
C GLY A 84 5.56 -9.32 18.35
N LYS A 85 5.05 -8.18 17.85
CA LYS A 85 5.38 -6.84 18.35
C LYS A 85 4.45 -6.47 19.49
N LYS A 86 4.97 -6.31 20.70
CA LYS A 86 4.15 -6.02 21.89
C LYS A 86 3.97 -4.53 22.21
N ASP A 87 4.75 -3.67 21.56
CA ASP A 87 4.79 -2.24 21.85
C ASP A 87 4.67 -1.44 20.55
N PHE A 88 3.43 -1.31 20.05
CA PHE A 88 3.10 -0.49 18.89
C PHE A 88 1.68 0.07 19.00
N GLN A 89 1.44 1.16 18.30
CA GLN A 89 0.10 1.70 18.07
C GLN A 89 -0.28 1.49 16.60
N LEU A 90 -1.51 1.06 16.35
CA LEU A 90 -2.00 0.79 14.99
C LEU A 90 -2.72 2.03 14.42
N PHE A 91 -2.25 2.51 13.28
CA PHE A 91 -2.95 3.50 12.47
C PHE A 91 -3.53 2.82 11.23
N LEU A 92 -4.86 2.87 11.06
CA LEU A 92 -5.56 2.26 9.94
C LEU A 92 -5.80 3.29 8.82
N CYS A 93 -5.54 2.88 7.58
CA CYS A 93 -5.75 3.66 6.38
C CYS A 93 -6.15 2.75 5.21
N ASN A 94 -6.38 3.32 4.03
CA ASN A 94 -7.06 2.64 2.93
C ASN A 94 -6.10 2.09 1.86
N SER A 95 -4.84 2.54 1.86
CA SER A 95 -3.88 2.17 0.83
C SER A 95 -2.44 2.15 1.34
N GLY A 96 -1.57 1.45 0.61
CA GLY A 96 -0.13 1.46 0.88
C GLY A 96 0.50 2.86 0.76
N ALA A 97 -0.02 3.72 -0.13
CA ALA A 97 0.47 5.09 -0.27
C ALA A 97 0.12 5.93 0.97
N GLU A 98 -1.12 5.84 1.48
CA GLU A 98 -1.51 6.51 2.73
C GLU A 98 -0.71 5.99 3.93
N ALA A 99 -0.43 4.68 3.99
CA ALA A 99 0.41 4.10 5.03
C ALA A 99 1.83 4.70 4.99
N ASN A 100 2.44 4.78 3.80
CA ASN A 100 3.78 5.35 3.63
C ASN A 100 3.82 6.85 3.90
N GLU A 101 2.82 7.63 3.47
CA GLU A 101 2.69 9.05 3.82
C GLU A 101 2.74 9.27 5.33
N ASN A 102 1.91 8.52 6.06
CA ASN A 102 1.83 8.65 7.51
C ASN A 102 3.09 8.13 8.19
N ALA A 103 3.73 7.07 7.69
CA ALA A 103 5.02 6.59 8.22
C ALA A 103 6.13 7.64 8.06
N LEU A 104 6.26 8.25 6.88
CA LEU A 104 7.25 9.30 6.61
C LEU A 104 7.00 10.54 7.47
N LYS A 105 5.73 10.97 7.58
CA LYS A 105 5.35 12.10 8.43
C LYS A 105 5.57 11.82 9.91
N LEU A 106 5.23 10.62 10.40
CA LEU A 106 5.44 10.22 11.79
C LEU A 106 6.93 10.23 12.14
N ALA A 107 7.78 9.67 11.27
CA ALA A 107 9.22 9.72 11.46
C ALA A 107 9.75 11.17 11.52
N SER A 108 9.22 12.06 10.68
CA SER A 108 9.56 13.49 10.70
C SER A 108 9.07 14.19 11.97
N PHE A 109 7.83 13.98 12.40
CA PHE A 109 7.30 14.52 13.65
C PHE A 109 8.10 14.07 14.87
N HIS A 110 8.51 12.80 14.89
CA HIS A 110 9.24 12.22 16.02
C HIS A 110 10.69 12.70 16.08
N THR A 111 11.37 12.81 14.93
CA THR A 111 12.80 13.15 14.87
C THR A 111 13.09 14.64 14.67
N GLY A 112 12.10 15.43 14.23
CA GLY A 112 12.28 16.81 13.78
C GLY A 112 13.04 16.95 12.46
N ARG A 113 13.40 15.84 11.80
CA ARG A 113 14.20 15.84 10.57
C ARG A 113 13.31 15.98 9.33
N LYS A 114 13.81 16.70 8.33
CA LYS A 114 13.14 16.91 7.04
C LYS A 114 13.61 15.95 5.95
N LYS A 115 14.85 15.47 6.04
CA LYS A 115 15.44 14.59 5.02
C LYS A 115 15.01 13.14 5.20
N ILE A 116 14.71 12.50 4.08
CA ILE A 116 14.37 11.08 3.98
C ILE A 116 15.37 10.45 3.01
N ILE A 117 15.97 9.33 3.42
CA ILE A 117 16.78 8.50 2.53
C ILE A 117 15.88 7.43 1.92
N ALA A 118 15.81 7.40 0.59
CA ALA A 118 15.15 6.36 -0.19
C ALA A 118 16.18 5.64 -1.08
N PHE A 119 15.79 4.51 -1.67
CA PHE A 119 16.70 3.70 -2.48
C PHE A 119 16.29 3.70 -3.94
N LYS A 120 17.27 3.65 -4.84
CA LYS A 120 17.03 3.52 -6.27
C LYS A 120 16.19 2.29 -6.58
N LYS A 121 15.29 2.40 -7.57
CA LYS A 121 14.25 1.44 -7.95
C LYS A 121 13.15 1.22 -6.91
N SER A 122 13.02 2.09 -5.91
CA SER A 122 11.93 2.02 -4.93
C SER A 122 10.56 2.35 -5.54
N PHE A 123 9.51 1.84 -4.90
CA PHE A 123 8.13 2.25 -5.15
C PHE A 123 7.38 2.34 -3.82
N HIS A 124 6.98 3.56 -3.43
CA HIS A 124 6.29 3.82 -2.16
C HIS A 124 4.85 4.33 -2.34
N GLY A 125 4.43 4.63 -3.56
CA GLY A 125 3.08 5.07 -3.86
C GLY A 125 3.07 6.28 -4.79
N ARG A 126 1.87 6.81 -5.03
CA ARG A 126 1.63 7.93 -5.96
C ARG A 126 1.02 9.18 -5.30
N THR A 127 0.91 9.20 -3.97
CA THR A 127 0.57 10.41 -3.20
C THR A 127 1.80 11.30 -3.06
N SER A 128 1.63 12.58 -2.70
CA SER A 128 2.65 13.61 -2.90
C SER A 128 4.04 13.30 -2.31
N LEU A 129 4.14 12.92 -1.04
CA LEU A 129 5.43 12.58 -0.41
C LEU A 129 5.86 11.15 -0.75
N ALA A 130 4.91 10.24 -0.89
CA ALA A 130 5.20 8.85 -1.27
C ALA A 130 5.81 8.74 -2.69
N VAL A 131 5.34 9.56 -3.63
CA VAL A 131 5.88 9.61 -5.00
C VAL A 131 7.21 10.33 -5.04
N ALA A 132 7.42 11.34 -4.19
CA ALA A 132 8.74 11.97 -4.04
C ALA A 132 9.79 10.95 -3.57
N ALA A 133 9.41 9.99 -2.72
CA ALA A 133 10.27 8.89 -2.27
C ALA A 133 10.37 7.71 -3.27
N THR A 134 9.61 7.72 -4.38
CA THR A 134 9.58 6.66 -5.40
C THR A 134 10.57 6.97 -6.53
N ASP A 135 11.48 6.06 -6.85
CA ASP A 135 12.47 6.24 -7.91
C ASP A 135 11.89 5.93 -9.30
N ASN A 136 10.96 6.79 -9.74
CA ASN A 136 10.43 6.76 -11.10
C ASN A 136 10.07 8.18 -11.56
N PRO A 137 11.00 8.89 -12.23
CA PRO A 137 10.80 10.27 -12.65
C PRO A 137 9.56 10.49 -13.54
N SER A 138 9.11 9.47 -14.28
CA SER A 138 7.96 9.60 -15.19
C SER A 138 6.61 9.82 -14.50
N ILE A 139 6.53 9.56 -13.19
CA ILE A 139 5.31 9.71 -12.39
C ILE A 139 5.45 10.78 -11.30
N VAL A 140 6.57 11.50 -11.27
CA VAL A 140 6.80 12.62 -10.36
C VAL A 140 6.36 13.90 -11.08
N ALA A 141 5.31 14.54 -10.60
CA ALA A 141 4.89 15.84 -11.13
C ALA A 141 5.75 16.96 -10.50
N PRO A 142 5.86 18.14 -11.13
CA PRO A 142 6.63 19.27 -10.58
C PRO A 142 6.23 19.67 -9.15
N VAL A 143 4.96 19.50 -8.78
CA VAL A 143 4.46 19.77 -7.41
C VAL A 143 4.96 18.77 -6.35
N ASN A 144 5.54 17.64 -6.78
CA ASN A 144 6.09 16.60 -5.91
C ASN A 144 7.61 16.71 -5.78
N GLU A 145 8.27 17.52 -6.61
CA GLU A 145 9.73 17.68 -6.58
C GLU A 145 10.18 18.31 -5.27
N THR A 146 11.20 17.74 -4.64
CA THR A 146 11.73 18.21 -3.36
C THR A 146 13.16 17.76 -3.11
N ASP A 147 13.99 18.64 -2.55
CA ASP A 147 15.36 18.33 -2.12
C ASP A 147 15.42 17.53 -0.80
N ASN A 148 14.25 17.20 -0.24
CA ASN A 148 14.16 16.45 1.02
C ASN A 148 14.37 14.94 0.85
N ILE A 149 14.35 14.41 -0.38
CA ILE A 149 14.57 12.99 -0.65
C ILE A 149 15.99 12.78 -1.20
N ILE A 150 16.77 11.93 -0.53
CA ILE A 150 18.08 11.49 -1.01
C ILE A 150 17.94 10.05 -1.51
N PHE A 151 18.23 9.80 -2.79
CA PHE A 151 18.25 8.46 -3.36
C PHE A 151 19.66 7.85 -3.33
N LEU A 152 19.78 6.70 -2.66
CA LEU A 152 21.01 5.90 -2.61
C LEU A 152 20.86 4.57 -3.39
N PRO A 153 21.95 3.94 -3.85
CA PRO A 153 21.87 2.60 -4.43
C PRO A 153 21.33 1.58 -3.40
N LEU A 154 20.40 0.73 -3.82
CA LEU A 154 19.93 -0.38 -2.99
C LEU A 154 21.10 -1.35 -2.70
N ASN A 155 21.19 -1.84 -1.45
CA ASN A 155 22.23 -2.74 -0.96
C ASN A 155 23.66 -2.15 -0.91
N ASP A 156 23.80 -0.83 -0.92
CA ASP A 156 25.09 -0.15 -0.70
C ASP A 156 25.17 0.43 0.72
N ILE A 157 25.74 -0.35 1.64
CA ILE A 157 25.89 0.03 3.05
C ILE A 157 26.86 1.19 3.20
N ALA A 158 27.95 1.22 2.43
CA ALA A 158 28.96 2.27 2.51
C ALA A 158 28.39 3.64 2.10
N ALA A 159 27.57 3.67 1.04
CA ALA A 159 26.85 4.88 0.63
C ALA A 159 25.88 5.35 1.72
N LEU A 160 25.16 4.44 2.38
CA LEU A 160 24.23 4.76 3.46
C LEU A 160 24.97 5.36 4.67
N GLU A 161 26.05 4.74 5.13
CA GLU A 161 26.86 5.24 6.25
C GLU A 161 27.47 6.61 5.95
N ALA A 162 28.00 6.80 4.74
CA ALA A 162 28.53 8.09 4.31
C ALA A 162 27.44 9.17 4.29
N CYS A 163 26.23 8.84 3.81
CA CYS A 163 25.10 9.76 3.79
C CYS A 163 24.67 10.16 5.21
N PHE A 164 24.63 9.22 6.17
CA PHE A 164 24.31 9.55 7.56
C PHE A 164 25.35 10.50 8.15
N LYS A 165 26.64 10.23 8.00
CA LYS A 165 27.72 11.10 8.51
C LYS A 165 27.66 12.53 7.96
N GLN A 166 27.19 12.71 6.72
CA GLN A 166 27.07 14.03 6.08
C GLN A 166 25.82 14.82 6.49
N ASN A 167 24.84 14.15 7.09
CA ASN A 167 23.53 14.72 7.40
C ASN A 167 23.14 14.52 8.88
N GLU A 168 24.12 14.27 9.75
CA GLU A 168 23.96 14.09 11.19
C GLU A 168 23.63 15.41 11.91
#